data_AF-A0A3Q0CFN2-F1
#
_entry.id   AF-A0A3Q0CFN2-F1
#
_cell.length_a   1.000
_cell.length_b   1.000
_cell.length_c   1.000
_cell.angle_alpha   90.00
_cell.angle_beta   90.00
_cell.angle_gamma   90.00
#
_symmetry.space_group_name_H-M   'P 1'
#
loop_
_entity.id
_entity.type
_entity.pdbx_description
1 polymer ?
#
loop_
_entity_poly.entity_id
_entity_poly.type
_entity_poly.pdbx_seq_one_letter_code
_entity_poly.pdbx_strand_id
1 'polypeptide(L)'
;MTEVQAMVEFSVELNKFYNVDLFQRGFYQIRASMKIPPRIPHRVEASLLHATGMTLAFPASVHDALVCSKTFQILYKNEEVVLNDVMIFKVKMLLDERKIEETLEEINFQLSLDLHFTDGDYSADDLNALQLISSRTLKLHYSLYRGLHHHVNVMFDYFHLSVVSVTVHASLVALHQPLISFPRPVKNTWLNRTAPAQSKDSAIPTLESVVFGVNYTKQLSPDGCSFLIAESFLHHAYHFHYTLCATLLLAFKGLHSYFITVTEEIPSCQKLELAKASMQVLYERLLRRAQPRAQNDTHVEEMDVDARLTELCEEVKCCNA
;
A
#
# COMPACT_ATOMS: atom_id res chain seq x y z
N MET A 1 -21.03 5.88 -12.25
CA MET A 1 -19.95 6.62 -11.57
C MET A 1 -18.66 5.96 -11.99
N THR A 2 -17.66 6.74 -12.37
CA THR A 2 -16.36 6.22 -12.82
C THR A 2 -15.60 5.71 -11.61
N GLU A 3 -14.99 4.55 -11.74
CA GLU A 3 -14.18 3.94 -10.69
C GLU A 3 -12.70 4.02 -11.04
N VAL A 4 -11.88 4.19 -10.01
CA VAL A 4 -10.43 4.34 -10.08
C VAL A 4 -9.80 3.25 -9.25
N GLN A 5 -8.73 2.66 -9.77
CA GLN A 5 -7.89 1.77 -8.99
C GLN A 5 -6.85 2.60 -8.22
N ALA A 6 -6.93 2.53 -6.90
CA ALA A 6 -5.93 3.07 -5.98
C ALA A 6 -5.01 1.97 -5.48
N MET A 7 -3.73 2.30 -5.28
CA MET A 7 -2.76 1.40 -4.66
C MET A 7 -2.07 2.10 -3.50
N VAL A 8 -2.27 1.56 -2.29
CA VAL A 8 -1.51 1.96 -1.11
C VAL A 8 -0.51 0.85 -0.82
N GLU A 9 0.77 1.21 -0.70
CA GLU A 9 1.84 0.28 -0.35
C GLU A 9 2.20 0.45 1.12
N PHE A 10 2.25 -0.65 1.87
CA PHE A 10 2.69 -0.71 3.25
C PHE A 10 4.01 -1.46 3.33
N SER A 11 5.01 -0.86 3.97
CA SER A 11 6.26 -1.50 4.37
C SER A 11 6.22 -1.75 5.88
N VAL A 12 6.18 -3.03 6.27
CA VAL A 12 6.15 -3.49 7.65
C VAL A 12 7.47 -4.15 7.98
N GLU A 13 8.22 -3.56 8.90
CA GLU A 13 9.49 -4.08 9.37
C GLU A 13 9.31 -4.70 10.76
N LEU A 14 9.57 -6.01 10.86
CA LEU A 14 9.74 -6.68 12.14
C LEU A 14 11.21 -6.55 12.54
N ASN A 15 11.51 -5.67 13.49
CA ASN A 15 12.87 -5.36 13.90
C ASN A 15 13.44 -6.47 14.80
N LYS A 16 12.91 -6.56 16.01
CA LYS A 16 13.42 -7.39 17.09
C LYS A 16 12.27 -8.07 17.81
N PHE A 17 12.48 -9.32 18.18
CA PHE A 17 11.62 -10.07 19.07
C PHE A 17 12.28 -10.18 20.42
N TYR A 18 11.55 -9.79 21.47
CA TYR A 18 11.98 -9.86 22.85
C TYR A 18 11.23 -10.99 23.54
N ASN A 19 11.98 -11.99 23.98
CA ASN A 19 11.50 -13.05 24.85
C ASN A 19 11.57 -12.54 26.29
N VAL A 20 10.42 -12.14 26.85
CA VAL A 20 10.36 -11.62 28.22
C VAL A 20 10.28 -12.79 29.21
N ASP A 21 9.38 -13.74 28.96
CA ASP A 21 9.25 -14.96 29.77
C ASP A 21 8.44 -16.05 29.02
N LEU A 22 8.86 -16.43 27.81
CA LEU A 22 8.26 -17.58 27.13
C LEU A 22 8.66 -18.86 27.85
N PHE A 23 7.66 -19.53 28.42
CA PHE A 23 7.85 -20.80 29.14
C PHE A 23 8.22 -21.98 28.22
N GLN A 24 7.81 -21.91 26.95
CA GLN A 24 7.96 -23.02 26.01
C GLN A 24 9.23 -22.83 25.16
N ARG A 25 10.02 -23.91 25.04
CA ARG A 25 11.15 -23.95 24.12
C ARG A 25 10.69 -24.53 22.81
N GLY A 26 11.22 -23.99 21.72
CA GLY A 26 10.91 -24.51 20.40
C GLY A 26 11.10 -23.46 19.34
N PHE A 27 10.43 -23.68 18.21
CA PHE A 27 10.46 -22.80 17.06
C PHE A 27 9.26 -21.88 17.07
N TYR A 28 9.53 -20.60 16.82
CA TYR A 28 8.55 -19.55 16.73
C TYR A 28 8.60 -18.88 15.36
N GLN A 29 7.45 -18.42 14.91
CA GLN A 29 7.30 -17.66 13.68
C GLN A 29 6.21 -16.61 13.86
N ILE A 30 6.43 -15.41 13.33
CA ILE A 30 5.40 -14.38 13.27
C ILE A 30 4.85 -14.36 11.86
N ARG A 31 3.52 -14.46 11.74
CA ARG A 31 2.83 -14.35 10.46
C ARG A 31 2.07 -13.03 10.40
N ALA A 32 2.25 -12.30 9.32
CA ALA A 32 1.67 -10.97 9.12
C ALA A 32 0.73 -10.96 7.92
N SER A 33 -0.42 -10.30 8.07
CA SER A 33 -1.39 -10.09 6.98
C SER A 33 -2.09 -8.74 7.11
N MET A 34 -2.49 -8.17 5.97
CA MET A 34 -3.25 -6.92 5.91
C MET A 34 -4.76 -7.21 5.77
N LYS A 35 -5.57 -6.56 6.58
CA LYS A 35 -7.04 -6.63 6.55
C LYS A 35 -7.63 -5.29 6.17
N ILE A 36 -8.56 -5.32 5.22
CA ILE A 36 -9.27 -4.15 4.69
C ILE A 36 -10.78 -4.40 4.87
N PRO A 37 -11.58 -3.36 5.15
CA PRO A 37 -13.03 -3.52 5.26
C PRO A 37 -13.64 -4.15 4.00
N PRO A 38 -14.45 -5.23 4.11
CA PRO A 38 -14.97 -5.97 2.95
C PRO A 38 -15.93 -5.14 2.08
N ARG A 39 -16.41 -3.98 2.58
CA ARG A 39 -17.22 -3.03 1.81
C ARG A 39 -16.48 -2.44 0.61
N ILE A 40 -15.15 -2.49 0.60
CA ILE A 40 -14.29 -1.94 -0.44
C ILE A 40 -13.79 -3.10 -1.29
N PRO A 41 -14.06 -3.13 -2.61
CA PRO A 41 -13.48 -4.13 -3.48
C PRO A 41 -11.96 -3.97 -3.50
N HIS A 42 -11.23 -5.00 -3.09
CA HIS A 42 -9.78 -4.92 -2.94
C HIS A 42 -9.07 -6.25 -3.23
N ARG A 43 -7.77 -6.17 -3.48
CA ARG A 43 -6.82 -7.29 -3.49
C ARG A 43 -5.56 -6.86 -2.75
N VAL A 44 -4.95 -7.80 -2.02
CA VAL A 44 -3.69 -7.59 -1.31
C VAL A 44 -2.64 -8.49 -1.96
N GLU A 45 -1.51 -7.90 -2.33
CA GLU A 45 -0.32 -8.64 -2.74
C GLU A 45 0.75 -8.48 -1.67
N ALA A 46 1.42 -9.56 -1.31
CA ALA A 46 2.49 -9.53 -0.33
C ALA A 46 3.84 -9.92 -0.97
N SER A 47 4.92 -9.34 -0.46
CA SER A 47 6.29 -9.66 -0.90
C SER A 47 7.31 -9.33 0.20
N LEU A 48 8.55 -9.79 0.05
CA LEU A 48 9.66 -9.48 0.97
C LEU A 48 10.66 -8.57 0.24
N LEU A 49 11.04 -7.45 0.87
CA LEU A 49 11.94 -6.47 0.23
C LEU A 49 13.40 -6.96 0.19
N HIS A 50 13.85 -7.66 1.24
CA HIS A 50 15.23 -8.15 1.36
C HIS A 50 15.30 -9.41 2.23
N ALA A 51 15.59 -10.58 1.65
CA ALA A 51 15.89 -11.81 2.40
C ALA A 51 17.37 -11.88 2.84
N THR A 52 18.03 -10.74 3.02
CA THR A 52 19.47 -10.65 3.30
C THR A 52 19.72 -10.45 4.79
N GLY A 53 19.86 -11.57 5.50
CA GLY A 53 20.33 -11.64 6.88
C GLY A 53 20.77 -13.07 7.17
N MET A 54 21.49 -13.30 8.28
CA MET A 54 21.73 -14.67 8.75
C MET A 54 20.39 -15.36 8.93
N THR A 55 20.20 -16.47 8.22
CA THR A 55 19.05 -17.34 8.44
C THR A 55 19.11 -17.84 9.87
N LEU A 56 18.01 -17.71 10.60
CA LEU A 56 17.88 -18.21 11.97
C LEU A 56 17.73 -19.74 11.92
N ALA A 57 16.52 -20.27 12.08
CA ALA A 57 16.25 -21.66 11.73
C ALA A 57 15.90 -21.79 10.25
N PHE A 58 14.97 -20.94 9.78
CA PHE A 58 14.48 -20.94 8.40
C PHE A 58 14.24 -19.51 7.90
N PRO A 59 14.35 -19.24 6.58
CA PRO A 59 14.16 -17.91 6.04
C PRO A 59 12.69 -17.46 6.10
N ALA A 60 12.46 -16.16 5.98
CA ALA A 60 11.12 -15.61 5.78
C ALA A 60 10.55 -16.10 4.44
N SER A 61 9.23 -16.28 4.37
CA SER A 61 8.52 -16.78 3.20
C SER A 61 7.22 -16.01 2.95
N VAL A 62 6.70 -16.11 1.73
CA VAL A 62 5.44 -15.47 1.31
C VAL A 62 4.49 -16.54 0.81
N HIS A 63 3.25 -16.50 1.27
CA HIS A 63 2.18 -17.42 0.92
C HIS A 63 0.93 -16.61 0.58
N ASP A 64 0.76 -16.27 -0.70
CA ASP A 64 -0.30 -15.38 -1.18
C ASP A 64 -0.25 -13.99 -0.50
N ALA A 65 -1.26 -13.61 0.28
CA ALA A 65 -1.31 -12.35 1.04
C ALA A 65 -0.74 -12.46 2.47
N LEU A 66 -0.17 -13.61 2.84
CA LEU A 66 0.45 -13.87 4.14
C LEU A 66 1.97 -13.82 4.03
N VAL A 67 2.62 -13.10 4.93
CA VAL A 67 4.08 -13.11 5.05
C VAL A 67 4.48 -13.78 6.36
N CYS A 68 5.34 -14.78 6.26
CA CYS A 68 5.93 -15.48 7.39
C CYS A 68 7.32 -14.89 7.64
N SER A 69 7.58 -14.47 8.88
CA SER A 69 8.93 -14.07 9.32
C SER A 69 9.91 -15.24 9.20
N LYS A 70 11.21 -14.95 9.37
CA LYS A 70 12.18 -16.00 9.69
C LYS A 70 11.67 -16.82 10.87
N THR A 71 11.85 -18.14 10.80
CA THR A 71 11.58 -19.01 11.95
C THR A 71 12.78 -18.94 12.87
N PHE A 72 12.53 -18.73 14.16
CA PHE A 72 13.58 -18.56 15.16
C PHE A 72 13.38 -19.49 16.35
N GLN A 73 14.49 -19.92 16.94
CA GLN A 73 14.46 -20.83 18.08
C GLN A 73 14.65 -20.05 19.38
N ILE A 74 13.74 -20.27 20.33
CA ILE A 74 13.89 -19.76 21.69
C ILE A 74 14.46 -20.87 22.58
N LEU A 75 15.64 -20.58 23.12
CA LEU A 75 16.31 -21.34 24.17
C LEU A 75 16.32 -20.44 25.41
N TYR A 76 16.22 -21.00 26.63
CA TYR A 76 16.07 -20.26 27.91
C TYR A 76 17.04 -19.09 28.18
N LYS A 77 18.08 -18.90 27.36
CA LYS A 77 19.09 -17.83 27.49
C LYS A 77 18.92 -16.67 26.50
N ASN A 78 18.13 -16.84 25.45
CA ASN A 78 18.00 -15.82 24.41
C ASN A 78 16.83 -14.90 24.73
N GLU A 79 17.15 -13.73 25.27
CA GLU A 79 16.18 -12.67 25.59
C GLU A 79 15.79 -11.85 24.35
N GLU A 80 16.65 -11.83 23.32
CA GLU A 80 16.45 -11.02 22.12
C GLU A 80 16.80 -11.79 20.84
N VAL A 81 15.94 -11.66 19.82
CA VAL A 81 16.13 -12.21 18.48
C VAL A 81 15.97 -11.09 17.46
N VAL A 82 16.99 -10.87 16.64
CA VAL A 82 16.94 -9.90 15.54
C VAL A 82 16.25 -10.55 14.34
N LEU A 83 15.13 -9.97 13.91
CA LEU A 83 14.36 -10.46 12.76
C LEU A 83 14.76 -9.71 11.49
N ASN A 84 14.69 -8.37 11.51
CA ASN A 84 14.91 -7.48 10.37
C ASN A 84 14.20 -7.98 9.09
N ASP A 85 12.95 -8.43 9.23
CA ASP A 85 12.13 -8.84 8.10
C ASP A 85 11.31 -7.66 7.59
N VAL A 86 11.57 -7.24 6.35
CA VAL A 86 10.82 -6.16 5.70
C VAL A 86 9.79 -6.75 4.74
N MET A 87 8.53 -6.64 5.14
CA MET A 87 7.35 -7.17 4.46
C MET A 87 6.65 -6.04 3.72
N ILE A 88 6.37 -6.24 2.43
CA ILE A 88 5.68 -5.27 1.59
C ILE A 88 4.28 -5.78 1.28
N PHE A 89 3.25 -5.02 1.67
CA PHE A 89 1.85 -5.28 1.31
C PHE A 89 1.35 -4.20 0.35
N LYS A 90 0.98 -4.61 -0.86
CA LYS A 90 0.36 -3.72 -1.87
C LYS A 90 -1.15 -3.94 -1.83
N VAL A 91 -1.87 -2.93 -1.35
CA VAL A 91 -3.32 -2.95 -1.26
C VAL A 91 -3.90 -2.23 -2.48
N LYS A 92 -4.45 -3.01 -3.42
CA LYS A 92 -5.12 -2.51 -4.62
C LYS A 92 -6.62 -2.41 -4.33
N MET A 93 -7.22 -1.25 -4.54
CA MET A 93 -8.62 -0.97 -4.20
C MET A 93 -9.34 -0.30 -5.36
N LEU A 94 -10.62 -0.60 -5.49
CA LEU A 94 -11.50 0.07 -6.44
C LEU A 94 -12.33 1.13 -5.72
N LEU A 95 -12.12 2.40 -6.06
CA LEU A 95 -12.71 3.57 -5.41
C LEU A 95 -13.58 4.37 -6.39
N ASP A 96 -14.56 5.11 -5.87
CA ASP A 96 -15.29 6.13 -6.63
C ASP A 96 -14.39 7.34 -6.85
N GLU A 97 -14.23 7.78 -8.11
CA GLU A 97 -13.43 8.95 -8.49
C GLU A 97 -13.72 10.18 -7.62
N ARG A 98 -15.00 10.39 -7.26
CA ARG A 98 -15.44 11.59 -6.52
C ARG A 98 -15.16 11.50 -5.02
N LYS A 99 -14.77 10.34 -4.52
CA LYS A 99 -14.61 10.04 -3.10
C LYS A 99 -13.25 9.46 -2.76
N ILE A 100 -12.25 9.64 -3.62
CA ILE A 100 -10.90 9.07 -3.41
C ILE A 100 -10.35 9.51 -2.05
N GLU A 101 -10.37 10.81 -1.76
CA GLU A 101 -9.86 11.39 -0.51
C GLU A 101 -10.66 10.94 0.72
N GLU A 102 -11.97 11.17 0.72
CA GLU A 102 -12.89 10.73 1.79
C GLU A 102 -12.70 9.24 2.09
N THR A 103 -12.68 8.40 1.05
CA THR A 103 -12.57 6.96 1.22
C THR A 103 -11.20 6.58 1.78
N LEU A 104 -10.09 7.10 1.25
CA LEU A 104 -8.75 6.73 1.71
C LEU A 104 -8.48 7.13 3.17
N GLU A 105 -8.99 8.29 3.63
CA GLU A 105 -8.86 8.75 5.02
C GLU A 105 -9.76 7.96 6.00
N GLU A 106 -10.90 7.42 5.53
CA GLU A 106 -11.82 6.65 6.37
C GLU A 106 -11.52 5.14 6.42
N ILE A 107 -10.64 4.62 5.55
CA ILE A 107 -10.34 3.19 5.53
C ILE A 107 -9.66 2.77 6.82
N ASN A 108 -10.26 1.77 7.48
CA ASN A 108 -9.68 1.11 8.63
C ASN A 108 -8.74 -0.02 8.19
N PHE A 109 -7.53 0.34 7.74
CA PHE A 109 -6.47 -0.64 7.48
C PHE A 109 -6.04 -1.30 8.79
N GLN A 110 -5.88 -2.62 8.78
CA GLN A 110 -5.49 -3.39 9.95
C GLN A 110 -4.34 -4.35 9.61
N LEU A 111 -3.30 -4.34 10.43
CA LEU A 111 -2.22 -5.32 10.37
C LEU A 111 -2.48 -6.40 11.42
N SER A 112 -2.66 -7.64 11.00
CA SER A 112 -2.70 -8.79 11.91
C SER A 112 -1.32 -9.41 12.03
N LEU A 113 -0.91 -9.68 13.28
CA LEU A 113 0.34 -10.31 13.67
C LEU A 113 0.02 -11.53 14.52
N ASP A 114 0.39 -12.69 14.02
CA ASP A 114 0.05 -13.97 14.61
C ASP A 114 1.33 -14.70 15.03
N LEU A 115 1.48 -14.96 16.33
CA LEU A 115 2.58 -15.74 16.88
C LEU A 115 2.25 -17.23 16.77
N HIS A 116 3.12 -17.95 16.10
CA HIS A 116 3.02 -19.39 15.92
C HIS A 116 4.18 -20.11 16.62
N PHE A 117 3.93 -21.33 17.10
CA PHE A 117 4.88 -22.11 17.89
C PHE A 117 4.81 -23.61 17.55
N THR A 118 5.95 -24.30 17.68
CA THR A 118 6.02 -25.76 17.75
C THR A 118 7.22 -26.21 18.60
N ASP A 119 7.04 -27.28 19.39
CA ASP A 119 8.09 -27.96 20.16
C ASP A 119 8.63 -29.22 19.45
N GLY A 120 8.05 -29.59 18.31
CA GLY A 120 8.42 -30.75 17.51
C GLY A 120 9.47 -30.48 16.44
N ASP A 121 9.80 -31.52 15.68
CA ASP A 121 10.64 -31.41 14.49
C ASP A 121 9.93 -30.53 13.44
N TYR A 122 10.52 -29.36 13.17
CA TYR A 122 9.98 -28.42 12.20
C TYR A 122 10.73 -28.50 10.86
N SER A 123 9.96 -28.54 9.76
CA SER A 123 10.47 -28.38 8.40
C SER A 123 9.81 -27.18 7.73
N ALA A 124 10.57 -26.39 6.98
CA ALA A 124 10.10 -25.15 6.36
C ALA A 124 8.87 -25.31 5.46
N ASP A 125 8.69 -26.49 4.87
CA ASP A 125 7.65 -26.75 3.87
C ASP A 125 6.26 -26.99 4.47
N ASP A 126 6.16 -27.29 5.77
CA ASP A 126 4.88 -27.53 6.44
C ASP A 126 4.47 -26.35 7.34
N LEU A 127 3.70 -25.41 6.77
CA LEU A 127 3.12 -24.30 7.53
C LEU A 127 2.17 -24.76 8.64
N ASN A 128 1.57 -25.95 8.53
CA ASN A 128 0.62 -26.43 9.53
C ASN A 128 1.31 -27.02 10.76
N ALA A 129 2.62 -27.27 10.68
CA ALA A 129 3.41 -27.77 11.80
C ALA A 129 3.53 -26.78 12.96
N LEU A 130 3.39 -25.47 12.71
CA LEU A 130 3.31 -24.48 13.78
C LEU A 130 1.86 -24.14 14.13
N GLN A 131 1.55 -24.21 15.42
CA GLN A 131 0.27 -23.84 15.97
C GLN A 131 0.20 -22.33 16.26
N LEU A 132 -0.91 -21.70 15.90
CA LEU A 132 -1.24 -20.34 16.35
C LEU A 132 -1.42 -20.32 17.87
N ILE A 133 -0.61 -19.53 18.57
CA ILE A 133 -0.66 -19.40 20.03
C ILE A 133 -1.12 -18.02 20.50
N SER A 134 -0.93 -16.98 19.69
CA SER A 134 -1.39 -15.63 20.01
C SER A 134 -1.62 -14.78 18.76
N SER A 135 -2.57 -13.84 18.82
CA SER A 135 -2.89 -12.94 17.70
C SER A 135 -3.10 -11.51 18.18
N ARG A 136 -2.50 -10.56 17.46
CA ARG A 136 -2.65 -9.13 17.65
C ARG A 136 -3.08 -8.47 16.37
N THR A 137 -3.93 -7.45 16.50
CA THR A 137 -4.36 -6.64 15.36
C THR A 137 -4.11 -5.17 15.67
N LEU A 138 -3.30 -4.54 14.83
CA LEU A 138 -3.00 -3.12 14.90
C LEU A 138 -3.91 -2.36 13.93
N LYS A 139 -4.59 -1.34 14.43
CA LYS A 139 -5.30 -0.38 13.58
C LYS A 139 -4.29 0.63 13.03
N LEU A 140 -4.21 0.73 11.71
CA LEU A 140 -3.29 1.62 11.02
C LEU A 140 -4.00 2.91 10.63
N HIS A 141 -3.52 4.02 11.17
CA HIS A 141 -4.06 5.36 10.94
C HIS A 141 -3.41 6.02 9.73
N TYR A 142 -3.76 5.54 8.53
CA TYR A 142 -3.27 6.08 7.28
C TYR A 142 -3.84 7.48 7.01
N SER A 143 -3.00 8.40 6.49
CA SER A 143 -3.42 9.66 5.90
C SER A 143 -2.97 9.73 4.44
N LEU A 144 -3.84 10.24 3.56
CA LEU A 144 -3.57 10.41 2.14
C LEU A 144 -2.32 11.27 1.89
N TYR A 145 -2.24 12.42 2.58
CA TYR A 145 -1.16 13.37 2.33
C TYR A 145 0.07 13.13 3.18
N ARG A 146 -0.07 12.58 4.39
CA ARG A 146 1.08 12.33 5.27
C ARG A 146 1.63 10.90 5.17
N GLY A 147 0.91 10.03 4.48
CA GLY A 147 1.16 8.59 4.52
C GLY A 147 0.93 8.04 5.93
N LEU A 148 1.74 7.05 6.29
CA LEU A 148 1.81 6.48 7.63
C LEU A 148 3.28 6.31 8.00
N HIS A 149 3.64 6.76 9.21
CA HIS A 149 4.84 6.33 9.91
C HIS A 149 4.42 5.96 11.33
N HIS A 150 4.63 4.71 11.71
CA HIS A 150 4.28 4.24 13.06
C HIS A 150 5.30 3.24 13.55
N HIS A 151 5.85 3.47 14.73
CA HIS A 151 6.69 2.51 15.44
C HIS A 151 5.98 2.08 16.72
N VAL A 152 5.87 0.78 16.94
CA VAL A 152 5.20 0.21 18.11
C VAL A 152 5.79 -1.13 18.51
N ASN A 153 5.92 -1.33 19.82
CA ASN A 153 6.24 -2.63 20.41
C ASN A 153 4.93 -3.38 20.70
N VAL A 154 4.74 -4.53 20.07
CA VAL A 154 3.51 -5.33 20.16
C VAL A 154 3.73 -6.49 21.11
N MET A 155 3.06 -6.46 22.26
CA MET A 155 3.05 -7.57 23.21
C MET A 155 1.98 -8.59 22.84
N PHE A 156 2.33 -9.88 22.76
CA PHE A 156 1.41 -10.92 22.28
C PHE A 156 0.28 -11.26 23.26
N ASP A 157 0.56 -11.63 24.51
CA ASP A 157 -0.41 -11.69 25.61
C ASP A 157 0.29 -12.01 26.93
N TYR A 158 -0.49 -12.20 28.00
CA TYR A 158 0.02 -12.53 29.34
C TYR A 158 0.50 -13.99 29.49
N PHE A 159 0.10 -14.89 28.60
CA PHE A 159 0.56 -16.29 28.60
C PHE A 159 1.82 -16.48 27.76
N HIS A 160 1.98 -15.65 26.73
CA HIS A 160 3.09 -15.61 25.78
C HIS A 160 3.82 -14.28 25.92
N LEU A 161 4.40 -14.05 27.12
CA LEU A 161 5.12 -12.84 27.52
C LEU A 161 6.31 -12.58 26.58
N SER A 162 6.00 -11.96 25.45
CA SER A 162 6.90 -11.70 24.35
C SER A 162 6.43 -10.46 23.60
N VAL A 163 7.39 -9.77 23.00
CA VAL A 163 7.17 -8.48 22.36
C VAL A 163 7.87 -8.47 21.02
N VAL A 164 7.21 -7.99 19.97
CA VAL A 164 7.86 -7.70 18.69
C VAL A 164 7.88 -6.20 18.44
N SER A 165 9.05 -5.66 18.10
CA SER A 165 9.21 -4.29 17.64
C SER A 165 8.84 -4.19 16.17
N VAL A 166 7.86 -3.33 15.85
CA VAL A 166 7.29 -3.20 14.51
C VAL A 166 7.39 -1.75 14.06
N THR A 167 7.86 -1.54 12.85
CA THR A 167 7.79 -0.24 12.17
C THR A 167 6.95 -0.36 10.92
N VAL A 168 6.00 0.53 10.72
CA VAL A 168 5.10 0.54 9.57
C VAL A 168 5.22 1.88 8.86
N HIS A 169 5.52 1.80 7.57
CA HIS A 169 5.41 2.91 6.63
C HIS A 169 4.31 2.63 5.62
N ALA A 170 3.57 3.65 5.19
CA ALA A 170 2.65 3.50 4.06
C ALA A 170 2.48 4.79 3.25
N SER A 171 2.20 4.66 1.97
CA SER A 171 1.88 5.79 1.08
C SER A 171 1.02 5.36 -0.10
N LEU A 172 0.30 6.32 -0.68
CA LEU A 172 -0.37 6.16 -1.97
C LEU A 172 0.71 6.13 -3.07
N VAL A 173 0.77 5.04 -3.82
CA VAL A 173 1.78 4.85 -4.87
C VAL A 173 1.21 4.88 -6.29
N ALA A 174 -0.10 4.70 -6.44
CA ALA A 174 -0.74 4.77 -7.76
C ALA A 174 -2.23 5.12 -7.69
N LEU A 175 -2.68 5.91 -8.67
CA LEU A 175 -4.08 6.12 -9.03
C LEU A 175 -4.21 6.03 -10.55
N HIS A 176 -5.01 5.10 -11.05
CA HIS A 176 -5.20 4.89 -12.48
C HIS A 176 -6.52 4.17 -12.77
N GLN A 177 -6.86 3.98 -14.05
CA GLN A 177 -8.02 3.18 -14.45
C GLN A 177 -7.97 1.75 -13.87
N PRO A 178 -9.10 1.07 -13.66
CA PRO A 178 -9.07 -0.32 -13.21
C PRO A 178 -8.41 -1.23 -14.24
N LEU A 179 -7.36 -1.96 -13.84
CA LEU A 179 -6.60 -2.87 -14.72
C LEU A 179 -6.83 -4.35 -14.39
N ILE A 180 -7.47 -4.64 -13.24
CA ILE A 180 -7.74 -6.01 -12.76
C ILE A 180 -9.17 -6.13 -12.23
N SER A 181 -9.68 -7.35 -12.12
CA SER A 181 -10.97 -7.62 -11.49
C SER A 181 -10.86 -7.59 -9.96
N PHE A 182 -11.88 -7.04 -9.31
CA PHE A 182 -12.00 -7.01 -7.84
C PHE A 182 -13.23 -7.78 -7.40
N PRO A 183 -13.13 -8.62 -6.35
CA PRO A 183 -14.28 -9.31 -5.81
C PRO A 183 -15.25 -8.28 -5.22
N ARG A 184 -16.51 -8.26 -5.70
CA ARG A 184 -17.55 -7.43 -5.10
C ARG A 184 -18.44 -8.26 -4.18
N PRO A 185 -18.74 -7.75 -2.96
CA PRO A 185 -19.78 -8.32 -2.13
C PRO A 185 -21.11 -8.24 -2.89
N VAL A 186 -21.78 -9.37 -3.11
CA VAL A 186 -23.14 -9.36 -3.65
C VAL A 186 -24.05 -8.84 -2.54
N LYS A 187 -24.86 -7.80 -2.84
CA LYS A 187 -25.91 -7.35 -1.93
C LYS A 187 -26.91 -8.50 -1.74
N ASN A 188 -26.95 -9.10 -0.55
CA ASN A 188 -27.98 -10.08 -0.21
C ASN A 188 -29.34 -9.38 -0.19
N THR A 189 -30.15 -9.62 -1.22
CA THR A 189 -31.59 -9.34 -1.20
C THR A 189 -32.27 -10.28 -0.21
N TRP A 190 -33.37 -9.85 0.42
CA TRP A 190 -34.08 -10.60 1.48
C TRP A 190 -34.43 -12.06 1.07
N LEU A 191 -34.61 -12.30 -0.24
CA LEU A 191 -34.91 -13.60 -0.83
C LEU A 191 -33.74 -14.61 -0.80
N ASN A 192 -32.49 -14.17 -0.59
CA ASN A 192 -31.28 -15.02 -0.67
C ASN A 192 -30.57 -15.23 0.68
N ARG A 193 -31.27 -15.04 1.81
CA ARG A 193 -30.66 -15.07 3.16
C ARG A 193 -30.02 -16.41 3.55
N THR A 194 -30.36 -17.50 2.86
CA THR A 194 -29.84 -18.86 3.09
C THR A 194 -28.83 -19.31 2.04
N ALA A 195 -28.53 -18.51 1.02
CA ALA A 195 -27.54 -18.84 0.02
C ALA A 195 -26.11 -18.55 0.55
N PRO A 196 -25.09 -19.37 0.21
CA PRO A 196 -23.71 -19.08 0.54
C PRO A 196 -23.29 -17.73 -0.06
N ALA A 197 -22.40 -17.00 0.63
CA ALA A 197 -21.92 -15.70 0.18
C ALA A 197 -21.30 -15.84 -1.21
N GLN A 198 -21.99 -15.35 -2.24
CA GLN A 198 -21.45 -15.26 -3.59
C GLN A 198 -20.74 -13.92 -3.73
N SER A 199 -19.53 -13.94 -4.29
CA SER A 199 -18.89 -12.74 -4.81
C SER A 199 -18.89 -12.81 -6.33
N LYS A 200 -19.18 -11.68 -6.99
CA LYS A 200 -18.99 -11.55 -8.43
C LYS A 200 -17.82 -10.61 -8.65
N ASP A 201 -16.87 -11.06 -9.45
CA ASP A 201 -15.75 -10.23 -9.88
C ASP A 201 -16.27 -9.03 -10.69
N SER A 202 -15.68 -7.86 -10.45
CA SER A 202 -15.97 -6.67 -11.25
C SER A 202 -15.47 -6.85 -12.68
N ALA A 203 -16.30 -6.50 -13.65
CA ALA A 203 -15.85 -6.38 -15.03
C ALA A 203 -14.78 -5.28 -15.12
N ILE A 204 -13.75 -5.51 -15.91
CA ILE A 204 -12.72 -4.51 -16.21
C ILE A 204 -13.31 -3.56 -17.27
N PRO A 205 -13.49 -2.26 -16.96
CA PRO A 205 -14.01 -1.29 -17.92
C PRO A 205 -12.98 -1.01 -19.02
N THR A 206 -13.43 -0.60 -20.21
CA THR A 206 -12.50 -0.16 -21.26
C THR A 206 -11.90 1.19 -20.89
N LEU A 207 -10.69 1.47 -21.38
CA LEU A 207 -10.02 2.76 -21.18
C LEU A 207 -10.92 3.93 -21.55
N GLU A 208 -11.59 3.85 -22.70
CA GLU A 208 -12.47 4.90 -23.21
C GLU A 208 -13.65 5.14 -22.27
N SER A 209 -14.25 4.09 -21.71
CA SER A 209 -15.37 4.23 -20.77
C SER A 209 -14.97 4.84 -19.43
N VAL A 210 -13.70 4.72 -19.03
CA VAL A 210 -13.17 5.36 -17.82
C VAL A 210 -12.83 6.81 -18.11
N VAL A 211 -12.07 7.05 -19.18
CA VAL A 211 -11.55 8.37 -19.55
C VAL A 211 -12.63 9.29 -20.06
N PHE A 212 -13.52 8.83 -20.92
CA PHE A 212 -14.62 9.63 -21.49
C PHE A 212 -15.95 9.45 -20.75
N GLY A 213 -15.99 8.55 -19.76
CA GLY A 213 -17.15 8.29 -18.93
C GLY A 213 -18.02 7.13 -19.43
N VAL A 214 -18.76 6.52 -18.51
CA VAL A 214 -19.48 5.23 -18.75
C VAL A 214 -20.56 5.27 -19.82
N ASN A 215 -21.03 6.47 -20.19
CA ASN A 215 -22.04 6.67 -21.23
C ASN A 215 -21.42 7.02 -22.59
N TYR A 216 -20.10 7.08 -22.68
CA TYR A 216 -19.40 7.33 -23.93
C TYR A 216 -19.63 6.19 -24.91
N THR A 217 -20.03 6.53 -26.13
CA THR A 217 -20.12 5.61 -27.25
C THR A 217 -19.32 6.18 -28.41
N LYS A 218 -18.54 5.31 -29.06
CA LYS A 218 -17.68 5.71 -30.16
C LYS A 218 -18.55 6.11 -31.36
N GLN A 219 -18.47 7.37 -31.77
CA GLN A 219 -19.15 7.87 -32.97
C GLN A 219 -18.12 8.22 -34.04
N LEU A 220 -18.35 7.73 -35.26
CA LEU A 220 -17.56 8.08 -36.43
C LEU A 220 -18.01 9.43 -36.96
N SER A 221 -17.07 10.21 -37.47
CA SER A 221 -17.35 11.41 -38.24
C SER A 221 -18.13 11.06 -39.53
N PRO A 222 -18.86 12.02 -40.12
CA PRO A 222 -19.63 11.79 -41.35
C PRO A 222 -18.78 11.34 -42.54
N ASP A 223 -17.49 11.69 -42.56
CA ASP A 223 -16.51 11.26 -43.56
C ASP A 223 -15.88 9.88 -43.25
N GLY A 224 -16.20 9.28 -42.09
CA GLY A 224 -15.66 8.01 -41.63
C GLY A 224 -14.17 8.02 -41.27
N CYS A 225 -13.53 9.18 -41.31
CA CYS A 225 -12.07 9.31 -41.18
C CYS A 225 -11.60 9.59 -39.74
N SER A 226 -12.48 10.05 -38.86
CA SER A 226 -12.16 10.39 -37.47
C SER A 226 -13.26 9.97 -36.50
N PHE A 227 -12.96 10.07 -35.20
CA PHE A 227 -13.95 9.85 -34.14
C PHE A 227 -14.38 11.20 -33.58
N LEU A 228 -15.69 11.40 -33.47
CA LEU A 228 -16.24 12.59 -32.84
C LEU A 228 -16.37 12.33 -31.34
N ILE A 229 -15.76 13.21 -30.54
CA ILE A 229 -15.89 13.21 -29.08
C ILE A 229 -16.64 14.48 -28.71
N ALA A 230 -17.84 14.32 -28.15
CA ALA A 230 -18.61 15.46 -27.67
C ALA A 230 -17.87 16.17 -26.53
N GLU A 231 -18.05 17.49 -26.45
CA GLU A 231 -17.36 18.35 -25.48
C GLU A 231 -17.56 17.90 -24.02
N SER A 232 -18.73 17.37 -23.68
CA SER A 232 -19.02 16.84 -22.33
C SER A 232 -18.11 15.65 -21.96
N PHE A 233 -17.78 14.79 -22.91
CA PHE A 233 -16.89 13.65 -22.70
C PHE A 233 -15.42 14.08 -22.61
N LEU A 234 -15.03 15.11 -23.39
CA LEU A 234 -13.71 15.74 -23.25
C LEU A 234 -13.56 16.42 -21.89
N HIS A 235 -14.58 17.15 -21.44
CA HIS A 235 -14.60 17.78 -20.12
C HIS A 235 -14.48 16.73 -19.00
N HIS A 236 -15.19 15.60 -19.13
CA HIS A 236 -15.03 14.47 -18.19
C HIS A 236 -13.59 13.93 -18.20
N ALA A 237 -12.98 13.74 -19.37
CA ALA A 237 -11.60 13.28 -19.49
C ALA A 237 -10.58 14.23 -18.84
N TYR A 238 -10.72 15.53 -19.07
CA TYR A 238 -9.85 16.54 -18.45
C TYR A 238 -10.03 16.58 -16.93
N HIS A 239 -11.27 16.57 -16.45
CA HIS A 239 -11.57 16.56 -15.03
C HIS A 239 -11.03 15.29 -14.36
N PHE A 240 -11.22 14.13 -14.98
CA PHE A 240 -10.72 12.84 -14.50
C PHE A 240 -9.19 12.89 -14.36
N HIS A 241 -8.48 13.27 -15.43
CA HIS A 241 -7.03 13.35 -15.42
C HIS A 241 -6.52 14.35 -14.37
N TYR A 242 -7.11 15.54 -14.33
CA TYR A 242 -6.78 16.58 -13.35
C TYR A 242 -6.92 16.04 -11.92
N THR A 243 -8.03 15.39 -11.61
CA THR A 243 -8.31 14.83 -10.28
C THR A 243 -7.23 13.82 -9.87
N LEU A 244 -6.90 12.86 -10.74
CA LEU A 244 -5.89 11.85 -10.44
C LEU A 244 -4.51 12.47 -10.20
N CYS A 245 -4.09 13.37 -11.08
CA CYS A 245 -2.80 14.06 -10.99
C CYS A 245 -2.73 14.95 -9.74
N ALA A 246 -3.79 15.69 -9.44
CA ALA A 246 -3.85 16.57 -8.28
C ALA A 246 -3.73 15.76 -6.99
N THR A 247 -4.49 14.68 -6.85
CA THR A 247 -4.41 13.80 -5.69
C THR A 247 -3.00 13.22 -5.51
N LEU A 248 -2.37 12.72 -6.57
CA LEU A 248 -1.01 12.14 -6.50
C LEU A 248 0.05 13.20 -6.16
N LEU A 249 0.01 14.37 -6.79
CA LEU A 249 0.96 15.45 -6.55
C LEU A 249 0.83 16.00 -5.12
N LEU A 250 -0.40 16.17 -4.63
CA LEU A 250 -0.65 16.60 -3.26
C LEU A 250 -0.22 15.55 -2.25
N ALA A 251 -0.48 14.26 -2.51
CA ALA A 251 0.01 13.16 -1.67
C ALA A 251 1.54 13.14 -1.59
N PHE A 252 2.22 13.29 -2.72
CA PHE A 252 3.68 13.38 -2.76
C PHE A 252 4.21 14.62 -2.02
N LYS A 253 3.62 15.80 -2.26
CA LYS A 253 4.00 17.05 -1.57
C LYS A 253 3.85 16.93 -0.06
N GLY A 254 2.72 16.41 0.39
CA GLY A 254 2.43 16.22 1.80
C GLY A 254 3.41 15.22 2.45
N LEU A 255 3.72 14.13 1.77
CA LEU A 255 4.64 13.11 2.28
C LEU A 255 6.05 13.66 2.40
N HIS A 256 6.51 14.41 1.39
CA HIS A 256 7.78 15.11 1.45
C HIS A 256 7.81 16.11 2.60
N SER A 257 6.78 16.96 2.74
CA SER A 257 6.70 17.92 3.84
C SER A 257 6.76 17.22 5.19
N TYR A 258 6.01 16.14 5.38
CA TYR A 258 6.02 15.37 6.61
C TYR A 258 7.39 14.73 6.87
N PHE A 259 8.05 14.18 5.85
CA PHE A 259 9.39 13.61 5.97
C PHE A 259 10.42 14.65 6.43
N ILE A 260 10.38 15.86 5.86
CA ILE A 260 11.27 16.96 6.28
C ILE A 260 11.02 17.29 7.76
N THR A 261 9.76 17.51 8.15
CA THR A 261 9.40 17.81 9.55
C THR A 261 9.90 16.73 10.51
N VAL A 262 9.72 15.45 10.18
CA VAL A 262 10.20 14.36 11.04
C VAL A 262 11.74 14.32 11.08
N THR A 263 12.41 14.56 9.96
CA THR A 263 13.88 14.51 9.86
C THR A 263 14.56 15.65 10.63
N GLU A 264 13.89 16.80 10.77
CA GLU A 264 14.36 17.91 11.60
C GLU A 264 14.41 17.54 13.09
N GLU A 265 13.43 16.76 13.55
CA GLU A 265 13.29 16.30 14.94
C GLU A 265 14.19 15.09 15.27
N ILE A 266 14.71 14.39 14.26
CA ILE A 266 15.59 13.23 14.46
C ILE A 266 17.02 13.69 14.84
N PRO A 267 17.64 13.09 15.88
CA PRO A 267 19.02 13.37 16.26
C PRO A 267 19.98 13.27 15.08
N SER A 268 20.99 14.13 15.01
CA SER A 268 21.94 14.19 13.89
C SER A 268 22.65 12.86 13.59
N CYS A 269 22.88 12.03 14.61
CA CYS A 269 23.46 10.69 14.46
C CYS A 269 22.55 9.65 13.79
N GLN A 270 21.25 9.94 13.68
CA GLN A 270 20.22 9.08 13.10
C GLN A 270 19.63 9.64 11.80
N LYS A 271 20.13 10.79 11.33
CA LYS A 271 19.63 11.41 10.09
C LYS A 271 19.91 10.50 8.89
N LEU A 272 18.85 10.09 8.20
CA LEU A 272 18.94 9.28 6.99
C LEU A 272 19.37 10.14 5.79
N GLU A 273 20.68 10.27 5.58
CA GLU A 273 21.22 10.93 4.37
C GLU A 273 20.79 10.21 3.07
N LEU A 274 20.59 8.89 3.12
CA LEU A 274 20.13 8.09 1.98
C LEU A 274 18.69 8.41 1.54
N ALA A 275 17.84 8.78 2.50
CA ALA A 275 16.43 9.09 2.23
C ALA A 275 16.29 10.44 1.50
N LYS A 276 17.10 11.44 1.89
CA LYS A 276 17.13 12.75 1.21
C LYS A 276 17.51 12.63 -0.27
N ALA A 277 18.58 11.90 -0.56
CA ALA A 277 19.02 11.68 -1.95
C ALA A 277 17.96 10.93 -2.78
N SER A 278 17.28 9.95 -2.19
CA SER A 278 16.21 9.21 -2.87
C SER A 278 15.00 10.11 -3.17
N MET A 279 14.62 10.99 -2.23
CA MET A 279 13.55 11.97 -2.43
C MET A 279 13.89 12.97 -3.54
N GLN A 280 15.14 13.43 -3.61
CA GLN A 280 15.61 14.30 -4.70
C GLN A 280 15.48 13.60 -6.07
N VAL A 281 15.85 12.32 -6.18
CA VAL A 281 15.68 11.55 -7.42
C VAL A 281 14.21 11.37 -7.82
N LEU A 282 13.32 11.12 -6.85
CA LEU A 282 11.88 11.02 -7.09
C LEU A 282 11.29 12.36 -7.56
N TYR A 283 11.70 13.45 -6.91
CA TYR A 283 11.33 14.80 -7.30
C TYR A 283 11.80 15.13 -8.71
N GLU A 284 13.07 14.87 -9.03
CA GLU A 284 13.59 15.02 -10.38
C GLU A 284 12.78 14.19 -11.38
N ARG A 285 12.42 12.94 -11.07
CA ARG A 285 11.59 12.12 -11.98
C ARG A 285 10.20 12.72 -12.22
N LEU A 286 9.60 13.31 -11.19
CA LEU A 286 8.30 13.98 -11.32
C LEU A 286 8.39 15.25 -12.19
N LEU A 287 9.52 15.97 -12.11
CA LEU A 287 9.78 17.21 -12.87
C LEU A 287 10.46 17.00 -14.23
N ARG A 288 11.11 15.85 -14.48
CA ARG A 288 12.01 15.59 -15.62
C ARG A 288 11.36 15.65 -17.00
N ARG A 289 10.06 15.90 -17.12
CA ARG A 289 9.48 16.27 -18.42
C ARG A 289 9.74 17.74 -18.81
N ALA A 290 10.18 18.61 -17.89
CA ALA A 290 10.22 20.06 -18.14
C ALA A 290 11.59 20.77 -17.98
N GLN A 291 12.66 20.17 -17.43
CA GLN A 291 13.90 20.94 -17.16
C GLN A 291 15.22 20.29 -17.63
N PRO A 292 16.12 21.05 -18.30
CA PRO A 292 17.50 20.65 -18.56
C PRO A 292 18.29 20.54 -17.24
N ARG A 293 19.30 19.68 -17.26
CA ARG A 293 20.15 19.24 -16.14
C ARG A 293 21.07 20.32 -15.50
N ALA A 294 20.71 21.60 -15.55
CA ALA A 294 21.55 22.68 -15.05
C ALA A 294 20.89 23.41 -13.86
N GLN A 295 21.59 23.38 -12.73
CA GLN A 295 21.50 24.26 -11.56
C GLN A 295 20.51 23.93 -10.43
N ASN A 296 21.14 23.51 -9.32
CA ASN A 296 21.02 24.00 -7.93
C ASN A 296 20.33 23.11 -6.88
N ASP A 297 21.15 22.71 -5.91
CA ASP A 297 20.94 21.84 -4.74
C ASP A 297 20.00 22.38 -3.64
N THR A 298 19.04 23.27 -3.94
CA THR A 298 18.24 23.91 -2.85
C THR A 298 16.74 24.14 -3.11
N HIS A 299 16.16 23.73 -4.24
CA HIS A 299 14.72 23.96 -4.51
C HIS A 299 13.90 22.66 -4.50
N VAL A 300 13.63 22.11 -3.31
CA VAL A 300 12.55 21.11 -3.13
C VAL A 300 11.33 21.73 -2.43
N GLU A 301 11.47 22.91 -1.79
CA GLU A 301 10.40 23.55 -1.02
C GLU A 301 9.30 24.19 -1.88
N GLU A 302 9.54 24.51 -3.15
CA GLU A 302 8.59 25.16 -4.05
C GLU A 302 8.15 24.25 -5.21
N MET A 303 7.56 23.08 -4.90
CA MET A 303 6.75 22.42 -5.93
C MET A 303 5.49 23.25 -6.17
N ASP A 304 5.47 23.97 -7.30
CA ASP A 304 4.29 24.62 -7.85
C ASP A 304 3.37 23.53 -8.44
N VAL A 305 2.49 23.02 -7.59
CA VAL A 305 1.52 21.97 -7.92
C VAL A 305 0.60 22.46 -9.04
N ASP A 306 0.21 23.73 -9.02
CA ASP A 306 -0.75 24.30 -9.96
C ASP A 306 -0.12 24.44 -11.37
N ALA A 307 1.13 24.90 -11.44
CA ALA A 307 1.87 24.93 -12.70
C ALA A 307 2.06 23.52 -13.29
N ARG A 308 2.42 22.54 -12.46
CA ARG A 308 2.61 21.16 -12.91
C ARG A 308 1.30 20.50 -13.35
N LEU A 309 0.20 20.76 -12.65
CA LEU A 309 -1.13 20.30 -13.05
C LEU A 309 -1.55 20.88 -14.39
N THR A 310 -1.31 22.17 -14.60
CA THR A 310 -1.59 22.85 -15.87
C THR A 310 -0.84 22.17 -17.01
N GLU A 311 0.46 21.93 -16.87
CA GLU A 311 1.28 21.24 -17.88
C GLU A 311 0.75 19.83 -18.20
N LEU A 312 0.44 19.03 -17.17
CA LEU A 312 -0.10 17.68 -17.35
C LEU A 312 -1.46 17.69 -18.07
N CYS A 313 -2.32 18.66 -17.76
CA CYS A 313 -3.58 18.83 -18.45
C CYS A 313 -3.41 19.28 -19.91
N GLU A 314 -2.41 20.10 -20.22
CA GLU A 314 -2.08 20.47 -21.61
C GLU A 314 -1.56 19.27 -22.42
N GLU A 315 -0.78 18.36 -21.83
CA GLU A 315 -0.34 17.13 -22.50
C GLU A 315 -1.54 16.27 -22.99
N VAL A 316 -2.64 16.24 -22.23
CA VAL A 316 -3.87 15.53 -22.63
C VAL A 316 -4.55 16.21 -23.81
N LYS A 317 -4.52 17.54 -23.90
CA LYS A 317 -5.07 18.29 -25.04
C LYS A 317 -4.29 17.98 -26.32
N CYS A 318 -2.96 17.92 -26.23
CA CYS A 318 -2.09 17.61 -27.37
C CYS A 318 -2.27 16.17 -27.90
N CYS A 319 -2.65 15.21 -27.05
CA CYS A 319 -2.93 13.84 -27.48
C CYS A 319 -4.26 13.68 -28.25
N ASN A 320 -5.14 14.69 -28.22
CA ASN A 320 -6.45 14.67 -28.86
C ASN A 320 -6.51 15.46 -30.18
N ALA A 321 -5.38 16.04 -30.63
CA ALA A 321 -5.22 16.73 -31.91
C ALA A 321 -4.46 15.85 -32.91
#